data_AF-A0A0D2X1K3-F1
#
_entry.id   AF-A0A0D2X1K3-F1
#
_cell.length_a   1.000
_cell.length_b   1.000
_cell.length_c   1.000
_cell.angle_alpha   90.00
_cell.angle_beta   90.00
_cell.angle_gamma   90.00
#
_symmetry.space_group_name_H-M   'P 1'
#
loop_
_entity.id
_entity.type
_entity.pdbx_description
1 polymer ?
#
loop_
_entity_poly.entity_id
_entity_poly.type
_entity_poly.pdbx_seq_one_letter_code
_entity_poly.pdbx_strand_id
1 'polypeptide(L)'
;MSTLYELSTFNPIIATVLKMEANSPPGNWPVEGVLPPAYPTVTHEMRHAACALLLDLVYPSKTAISFEEQARQAMPGRGVVNGHILDLSNGFVSSSALALPGAIAASELKQHVETLLANDASVREISTLDLSGNELRNSDMQYLAQVVQILPSCKAVKLRRNRFGYGMPDASLLAELRKIVEQKSVLFVDVAGEMFTGSDWARLFSDWTKDLWEKLVFLPLVWLRDHNWSNPDICGSFETASRDCHERYYRSKEHEPNF
;
A
#
# COMPACT_ATOMS: atom_id res chain seq x y z
N MET A 1 -4.33 -9.80 -21.17
CA MET A 1 -3.68 -8.83 -20.26
C MET A 1 -2.55 -8.23 -21.03
N SER A 2 -2.50 -6.90 -21.14
CA SER A 2 -1.34 -6.26 -21.75
C SER A 2 -0.14 -6.41 -20.84
N THR A 3 0.98 -6.89 -21.35
CA THR A 3 2.22 -7.02 -20.58
C THR A 3 2.78 -5.64 -20.26
N LEU A 4 3.62 -5.56 -19.22
CA LEU A 4 4.39 -4.36 -18.86
C LEU A 4 5.20 -3.81 -20.06
N TYR A 5 5.68 -4.71 -20.92
CA TYR A 5 6.34 -4.40 -22.18
C TYR A 5 5.39 -3.77 -23.21
N GLU A 6 4.18 -4.33 -23.37
CA GLU A 6 3.18 -3.73 -24.26
C GLU A 6 2.78 -2.33 -23.76
N LEU A 7 2.66 -2.12 -22.44
CA LEU A 7 2.27 -0.83 -21.90
C LEU A 7 3.39 0.20 -21.92
N SER A 8 4.65 -0.21 -21.79
CA SER A 8 5.78 0.68 -22.03
C SER A 8 5.88 1.07 -23.51
N THR A 9 5.50 0.19 -24.45
CA THR A 9 5.45 0.55 -25.89
C THR A 9 4.34 1.56 -26.25
N PHE A 10 3.26 1.64 -25.47
CA PHE A 10 2.14 2.56 -25.74
C PHE A 10 2.09 3.78 -24.81
N ASN A 11 2.82 3.77 -23.69
CA ASN A 11 2.85 4.87 -22.72
C ASN A 11 4.30 5.34 -22.46
N PRO A 12 4.70 6.50 -23.00
CA PRO A 12 6.07 7.01 -22.89
C PRO A 12 6.48 7.31 -21.44
N ILE A 13 5.53 7.54 -20.52
CA ILE A 13 5.81 7.74 -19.10
C ILE A 13 6.25 6.44 -18.45
N ILE A 14 5.55 5.33 -18.74
CA ILE A 14 5.92 3.99 -18.25
C ILE A 14 7.31 3.61 -18.78
N ALA A 15 7.57 3.78 -20.07
CA ALA A 15 8.89 3.49 -20.65
C ALA A 15 10.03 4.30 -20.02
N THR A 16 9.80 5.61 -19.81
CA THR A 16 10.80 6.53 -19.25
C THR A 16 11.08 6.25 -17.77
N VAL A 17 10.04 5.92 -17.00
CA VAL A 17 10.17 5.63 -15.55
C VAL A 17 10.86 4.28 -15.32
N LEU A 18 10.54 3.28 -16.14
CA LEU A 18 11.01 1.90 -15.96
C LEU A 18 12.38 1.62 -16.61
N LYS A 19 12.96 2.59 -17.33
CA LYS A 19 14.25 2.46 -18.04
C LYS A 19 14.34 1.18 -18.91
N MET A 20 13.25 0.82 -19.57
CA MET A 20 13.21 -0.42 -20.37
C MET A 20 13.96 -0.22 -21.69
N GLU A 21 15.12 -0.85 -21.86
CA GLU A 21 15.69 -1.04 -23.20
C GLU A 21 14.88 -2.11 -23.95
N ALA A 22 14.89 -2.04 -25.29
CA ALA A 22 14.13 -2.92 -26.18
C ALA A 22 14.43 -4.43 -26.00
N ASN A 23 15.48 -4.78 -25.26
CA ASN A 23 16.01 -6.14 -25.11
C ASN A 23 15.97 -6.67 -23.66
N SER A 24 15.39 -5.94 -22.70
CA SER A 24 15.37 -6.35 -21.28
C SER A 24 14.24 -7.35 -20.98
N PRO A 25 14.53 -8.57 -20.48
CA PRO A 25 13.49 -9.50 -20.04
C PRO A 25 12.80 -9.01 -18.75
N PRO A 26 11.52 -9.35 -18.52
CA PRO A 26 10.80 -8.96 -17.32
C PRO A 26 11.48 -9.54 -16.08
N GLY A 27 11.99 -8.69 -15.18
CA GLY A 27 12.63 -9.08 -13.92
C GLY A 27 14.05 -8.53 -13.71
N ASN A 28 14.74 -8.07 -14.76
CA ASN A 28 16.06 -7.43 -14.62
C ASN A 28 15.92 -5.90 -14.65
N TRP A 29 15.58 -5.32 -13.50
CA TRP A 29 15.57 -3.87 -13.32
C TRP A 29 16.97 -3.38 -12.91
N PRO A 30 17.70 -2.64 -13.76
CA PRO A 30 18.95 -2.03 -13.32
C PRO A 30 18.64 -0.84 -12.41
N VAL A 31 18.89 -1.03 -11.11
CA VAL A 31 19.05 0.07 -10.16
C VAL A 31 20.55 0.41 -10.14
N GLU A 32 20.86 1.55 -10.75
CA GLU A 32 22.15 2.26 -10.85
C GLU A 32 23.22 1.78 -11.85
N GLY A 33 23.78 2.78 -12.56
CA GLY A 33 24.97 2.66 -13.39
C GLY A 33 24.76 3.15 -14.81
N VAL A 34 25.20 4.39 -15.10
CA VAL A 34 25.29 5.04 -16.42
C VAL A 34 24.00 5.68 -16.94
N LEU A 35 23.85 6.99 -16.70
CA LEU A 35 22.97 7.86 -17.49
C LEU A 35 23.69 8.21 -18.80
N PRO A 36 23.14 7.90 -19.99
CA PRO A 36 23.48 8.63 -21.21
C PRO A 36 22.98 10.07 -21.08
N PRO A 37 23.65 11.06 -21.69
CA PRO A 37 23.27 12.46 -21.54
C PRO A 37 21.96 12.71 -22.32
N ALA A 38 21.05 13.44 -21.68
CA ALA A 38 19.76 13.94 -22.19
C ALA A 38 18.58 12.94 -22.22
N TYR A 39 18.05 12.60 -21.05
CA TYR A 39 16.63 12.23 -20.91
C TYR A 39 15.92 13.21 -19.96
N PRO A 40 14.62 13.49 -20.18
CA PRO A 40 13.85 14.37 -19.31
C PRO A 40 13.86 13.82 -17.89
N THR A 41 14.07 14.71 -16.92
CA THR A 41 14.09 14.41 -15.49
C THR A 41 12.82 13.63 -15.14
N VAL A 42 12.95 12.35 -14.76
CA VAL A 42 11.81 11.56 -14.29
C VAL A 42 11.25 12.28 -13.07
N THR A 43 10.10 12.93 -13.23
CA THR A 43 9.46 13.66 -12.12
C THR A 43 8.82 12.67 -11.15
N HIS A 44 8.63 13.12 -9.91
CA HIS A 44 7.90 12.35 -8.90
C HIS A 44 6.49 11.96 -9.39
N GLU A 45 5.85 12.82 -10.19
CA GLU A 45 4.54 12.59 -10.80
C GLU A 45 4.56 11.46 -11.83
N MET A 46 5.65 11.33 -12.60
CA MET A 46 5.81 10.24 -13.56
C MET A 46 5.96 8.88 -12.87
N ARG A 47 6.72 8.82 -11.75
CA ARG A 47 6.85 7.59 -10.94
C ARG A 47 5.51 7.15 -10.36
N HIS A 48 4.72 8.09 -9.86
CA HIS A 48 3.37 7.82 -9.39
C HIS A 48 2.48 7.23 -10.50
N ALA A 49 2.43 7.86 -11.67
CA ALA A 49 1.62 7.38 -12.78
C ALA A 49 2.02 5.94 -13.17
N ALA A 50 3.32 5.64 -13.17
CA ALA A 50 3.80 4.28 -13.44
C ALA A 50 3.41 3.28 -12.34
N CYS A 51 3.58 3.62 -11.06
CA CYS A 51 3.18 2.74 -9.94
C CYS A 51 1.67 2.51 -9.90
N ALA A 52 0.86 3.55 -10.12
CA ALA A 52 -0.59 3.43 -10.19
C ALA A 52 -1.02 2.52 -11.35
N LEU A 53 -0.46 2.73 -12.55
CA LEU A 53 -0.72 1.88 -13.72
C LEU A 53 -0.26 0.43 -13.48
N LEU A 54 0.89 0.22 -12.84
CA LEU A 54 1.37 -1.11 -12.44
C LEU A 54 0.43 -1.80 -11.47
N LEU A 55 -0.04 -1.09 -10.45
CA LEU A 55 -1.00 -1.62 -9.49
C LEU A 55 -2.34 -1.91 -10.17
N ASP A 56 -2.82 -1.07 -11.10
CA ASP A 56 -4.05 -1.33 -11.86
C ASP A 56 -3.92 -2.53 -12.81
N LEU A 57 -2.72 -2.85 -13.29
CA LEU A 57 -2.47 -4.03 -14.13
C LEU A 57 -2.39 -5.32 -13.32
N VAL A 58 -1.76 -5.25 -12.15
CA VAL A 58 -1.60 -6.38 -11.25
C VAL A 58 -2.92 -6.65 -10.51
N TYR A 59 -3.57 -5.59 -10.06
CA TYR A 59 -4.86 -5.57 -9.36
C TYR A 59 -5.91 -4.88 -10.25
N PRO A 60 -6.30 -5.47 -11.40
CA PRO A 60 -7.34 -4.89 -12.24
C PRO A 60 -8.61 -4.77 -11.41
N SER A 61 -8.98 -3.53 -11.06
CA SER A 61 -10.27 -3.28 -10.45
C SER A 61 -11.31 -3.84 -11.43
N LYS A 62 -12.17 -4.75 -10.98
CA LYS A 62 -13.22 -5.34 -11.83
C LYS A 62 -14.22 -4.28 -12.34
N THR A 63 -14.06 -3.04 -11.91
CA THR A 63 -14.88 -1.88 -12.22
C THR A 63 -13.95 -0.67 -12.31
N ALA A 64 -13.53 -0.33 -13.53
CA ALA A 64 -12.91 0.95 -13.87
C ALA A 64 -13.94 2.09 -13.74
N ILE A 65 -14.43 2.29 -12.52
CA ILE A 65 -15.30 3.39 -12.13
C ILE A 65 -14.38 4.43 -11.49
N SER A 66 -14.51 5.70 -11.85
CA SER A 66 -13.68 6.77 -11.29
C SER A 66 -13.82 6.82 -9.75
N PHE A 67 -12.77 7.26 -9.03
CA PHE A 67 -12.82 7.38 -7.56
C PHE A 67 -14.03 8.18 -7.07
N GLU A 68 -14.39 9.26 -7.76
CA GLU A 68 -15.57 10.08 -7.46
C GLU A 68 -16.89 9.32 -7.63
N GLU A 69 -16.93 8.38 -8.57
CA GLU A 69 -18.12 7.59 -8.87
C GLU A 69 -18.21 6.32 -7.99
N GLN A 70 -17.08 5.80 -7.50
CA GLN A 70 -17.03 4.82 -6.41
C GLN A 70 -17.50 5.42 -5.08
N ALA A 71 -17.01 6.61 -4.73
CA ALA A 71 -17.45 7.35 -3.53
C ALA A 71 -18.96 7.67 -3.58
N ARG A 72 -19.53 7.92 -4.77
CA ARG A 72 -20.99 8.09 -4.95
C ARG A 72 -21.79 6.80 -4.79
N GLN A 73 -21.18 5.63 -5.01
CA GLN A 73 -21.82 4.33 -4.85
C GLN A 73 -21.63 3.73 -3.45
N ALA A 74 -20.68 4.24 -2.68
CA ALA A 74 -20.50 3.92 -1.27
C ALA A 74 -21.75 4.33 -0.48
N MET A 75 -22.56 3.35 -0.08
CA MET A 75 -23.70 3.62 0.79
C MET A 75 -23.22 3.73 2.26
N PRO A 76 -23.65 4.75 3.01
CA PRO A 76 -23.37 4.83 4.43
C PRO A 76 -23.97 3.62 5.15
N GLY A 77 -23.13 2.88 5.90
CA GLY A 77 -23.53 1.71 6.68
C GLY A 77 -23.04 0.35 6.18
N ARG A 78 -22.33 0.27 5.05
CA ARG A 78 -21.61 -0.94 4.61
C ARG A 78 -20.10 -0.77 4.84
N GLY A 79 -19.63 -1.24 5.99
CA GLY A 79 -18.19 -1.38 6.26
C GLY A 79 -17.78 -2.80 6.58
N VAL A 80 -18.68 -3.64 7.11
CA VAL A 80 -18.32 -5.01 7.52
C VAL A 80 -18.68 -6.01 6.42
N VAL A 81 -17.67 -6.69 5.88
CA VAL A 81 -17.78 -7.74 4.87
C VAL A 81 -17.40 -9.08 5.50
N ASN A 82 -18.22 -10.11 5.27
CA ASN A 82 -17.99 -11.48 5.74
C ASN A 82 -17.71 -11.62 7.25
N GLY A 83 -18.26 -10.69 8.07
CA GLY A 83 -18.19 -10.72 9.54
C GLY A 83 -16.84 -10.36 10.16
N HIS A 84 -15.75 -10.32 9.38
CA HIS A 84 -14.38 -10.20 9.89
C HIS A 84 -13.54 -9.12 9.20
N ILE A 85 -14.06 -8.50 8.14
CA ILE A 85 -13.35 -7.48 7.36
C ILE A 85 -14.08 -6.15 7.52
N LEU A 86 -13.39 -5.12 8.00
CA LEU A 86 -13.80 -3.72 7.86
C LEU A 86 -13.28 -3.20 6.53
N ASP A 87 -14.08 -3.32 5.48
CA ASP A 87 -13.81 -2.79 4.16
C ASP A 87 -14.20 -1.32 4.08
N LEU A 88 -13.19 -0.46 4.11
CA LEU A 88 -13.27 0.98 3.91
C LEU A 88 -12.35 1.39 2.75
N SER A 89 -12.16 0.50 1.77
CA SER A 89 -11.30 0.71 0.60
C SER A 89 -11.99 1.56 -0.48
N ASN A 90 -11.26 1.90 -1.54
CA ASN A 90 -11.81 2.42 -2.80
C ASN A 90 -12.67 3.70 -2.66
N GLY A 91 -12.11 4.71 -2.00
CA GLY A 91 -12.71 6.04 -1.87
C GLY A 91 -13.75 6.18 -0.75
N PHE A 92 -13.92 5.16 0.09
CA PHE A 92 -14.76 5.25 1.29
C PHE A 92 -14.19 6.20 2.34
N VAL A 93 -12.88 6.38 2.35
CA VAL A 93 -12.19 7.36 3.20
C VAL A 93 -11.55 8.41 2.31
N SER A 94 -11.76 9.67 2.65
CA SER A 94 -11.13 10.80 1.96
C SER A 94 -9.98 11.34 2.80
N SER A 95 -8.88 11.70 2.13
CA SER A 95 -7.76 12.39 2.78
C SER A 95 -8.22 13.69 3.42
N SER A 96 -7.66 14.04 4.57
CA SER A 96 -7.95 15.32 5.22
C SER A 96 -7.57 16.53 4.36
N ALA A 97 -6.68 16.33 3.38
CA ALA A 97 -6.28 17.34 2.41
C ALA A 97 -7.21 17.44 1.18
N LEU A 98 -8.13 16.49 0.99
CA LEU A 98 -9.05 16.42 -0.15
C LEU A 98 -10.35 15.74 0.30
N ALA A 99 -11.30 16.53 0.79
CA ALA A 99 -12.61 16.02 1.15
C ALA A 99 -13.39 15.59 -0.10
N LEU A 100 -13.84 14.34 -0.12
CA LEU A 100 -14.69 13.80 -1.19
C LEU A 100 -16.14 13.71 -0.68
N PRO A 101 -17.13 14.21 -1.42
CA PRO A 101 -18.54 14.10 -1.02
C PRO A 101 -18.95 12.63 -0.81
N GLY A 102 -19.53 12.33 0.35
CA GLY A 102 -20.01 10.98 0.70
C GLY A 102 -18.98 10.06 1.33
N ALA A 103 -17.69 10.42 1.29
CA ALA A 103 -16.62 9.68 1.95
C ALA A 103 -16.46 10.11 3.42
N ILE A 104 -15.97 9.21 4.26
CA ILE A 104 -15.59 9.51 5.64
C ILE A 104 -14.29 10.30 5.60
N ALA A 105 -14.19 11.46 6.25
CA ALA A 105 -12.92 12.15 6.35
C ALA A 105 -11.94 11.31 7.19
N ALA A 106 -10.66 11.23 6.80
CA ALA A 106 -9.64 10.48 7.55
C ALA A 106 -9.59 10.92 9.02
N SER A 107 -9.75 12.23 9.29
CA SER A 107 -9.83 12.79 10.64
C SER A 107 -11.02 12.32 11.48
N GLU A 108 -12.09 11.86 10.83
CA GLU A 108 -13.33 11.37 11.46
C GLU A 108 -13.38 9.84 11.54
N LEU A 109 -12.43 9.14 10.91
CA LEU A 109 -12.42 7.69 10.77
C LEU A 109 -12.51 6.97 12.12
N LYS A 110 -11.78 7.46 13.13
CA LYS A 110 -11.83 6.90 14.49
C LYS A 110 -13.23 6.96 15.08
N GLN A 111 -13.88 8.12 15.00
CA GLN A 111 -15.23 8.32 15.53
C GLN A 111 -16.25 7.46 14.78
N HIS A 112 -16.07 7.29 13.46
CA HIS A 112 -16.89 6.39 12.67
C HIS A 112 -16.77 4.94 13.18
N VAL A 113 -15.55 4.45 13.39
CA VAL A 113 -15.31 3.08 13.90
C VAL A 113 -15.80 2.90 15.33
N GLU A 114 -15.65 3.88 16.21
CA GLU A 114 -16.22 3.86 17.56
C GLU A 114 -17.76 3.77 17.53
N THR A 115 -18.40 4.47 16.60
CA THR A 115 -19.85 4.39 16.39
C THR A 115 -20.27 3.01 15.90
N LEU A 116 -19.50 2.39 15.02
CA LEU A 116 -19.73 1.00 14.59
C LEU A 116 -19.58 0.03 15.76
N LEU A 117 -18.52 0.15 16.55
CA LEU A 117 -18.26 -0.68 17.74
C LEU A 117 -19.36 -0.58 18.81
N ALA A 118 -20.02 0.58 18.93
CA ALA A 118 -21.12 0.79 19.86
C ALA A 118 -22.43 0.12 19.41
N ASN A 119 -22.64 0.02 18.10
CA ASN A 119 -23.88 -0.48 17.51
C ASN A 119 -23.81 -1.96 17.13
N ASP A 120 -22.60 -2.49 16.88
CA ASP A 120 -22.40 -3.86 16.44
C ASP A 120 -21.19 -4.50 17.15
N ALA A 121 -21.46 -5.51 17.97
CA ALA A 121 -20.43 -6.23 18.71
C ALA A 121 -19.52 -7.06 17.80
N SER A 122 -19.97 -7.46 16.60
CA SER A 122 -19.14 -8.21 15.66
C SER A 122 -17.96 -7.37 15.14
N VAL A 123 -18.04 -6.04 15.25
CA VAL A 123 -16.94 -5.14 14.90
C VAL A 123 -15.69 -5.39 15.76
N ARG A 124 -15.86 -5.95 16.96
CA ARG A 124 -14.74 -6.37 17.82
C ARG A 124 -14.02 -7.62 17.32
N GLU A 125 -14.65 -8.39 16.44
CA GLU A 125 -14.10 -9.60 15.82
C GLU A 125 -13.47 -9.32 14.45
N ILE A 126 -13.37 -8.04 14.07
CA ILE A 126 -12.71 -7.63 12.83
C ILE A 126 -11.22 -7.98 12.93
N SER A 127 -10.81 -8.86 12.04
CA SER A 127 -9.44 -9.32 11.89
C SER A 127 -8.73 -8.66 10.71
N THR A 128 -9.45 -8.04 9.78
CA THR A 128 -8.87 -7.28 8.67
C THR A 128 -9.47 -5.87 8.56
N LEU A 129 -8.63 -4.84 8.55
CA LEU A 129 -8.99 -3.47 8.18
C LEU A 129 -8.46 -3.18 6.77
N ASP A 130 -9.35 -2.92 5.81
CA ASP A 130 -8.99 -2.54 4.46
C ASP A 130 -9.21 -1.04 4.23
N LEU A 131 -8.13 -0.30 3.99
CA LEU A 131 -8.11 1.12 3.68
C LEU A 131 -7.39 1.38 2.35
N SER A 132 -7.31 0.37 1.49
CA SER A 132 -6.63 0.50 0.20
C SER A 132 -7.40 1.41 -0.75
N GLY A 133 -6.69 2.13 -1.63
CA GLY A 133 -7.37 2.91 -2.69
C GLY A 133 -8.15 4.13 -2.19
N ASN A 134 -7.66 4.85 -1.18
CA ASN A 134 -8.35 6.01 -0.60
C ASN A 134 -7.62 7.35 -0.84
N GLU A 135 -6.53 7.35 -1.62
CA GLU A 135 -5.70 8.53 -1.88
C GLU A 135 -5.17 9.21 -0.59
N LEU A 136 -5.04 8.46 0.51
CA LEU A 136 -4.59 8.95 1.81
C LEU A 136 -3.15 9.43 1.75
N ARG A 137 -2.82 10.50 2.48
CA ARG A 137 -1.50 11.16 2.44
C ARG A 137 -0.76 10.97 3.76
N ASN A 138 0.52 11.35 3.80
CA ASN A 138 1.37 11.20 4.98
C ASN A 138 0.72 11.70 6.29
N SER A 139 0.05 12.86 6.24
CA SER A 139 -0.63 13.47 7.38
C SER A 139 -1.81 12.64 7.93
N ASP A 140 -2.37 11.74 7.12
CA ASP A 140 -3.53 10.93 7.50
C ASP A 140 -3.11 9.66 8.27
N MET A 141 -1.84 9.24 8.23
CA MET A 141 -1.35 8.01 8.89
C MET A 141 -1.61 8.01 10.40
N GLN A 142 -1.59 9.18 11.04
CA GLN A 142 -1.91 9.32 12.47
C GLN A 142 -3.35 8.88 12.80
N TYR A 143 -4.30 9.08 11.89
CA TYR A 143 -5.70 8.69 12.11
C TYR A 143 -5.86 7.18 11.93
N LEU A 144 -5.12 6.59 10.99
CA LEU A 144 -5.05 5.15 10.79
C LEU A 144 -4.49 4.44 12.03
N ALA A 145 -3.41 4.96 12.60
CA ALA A 145 -2.83 4.43 13.83
C ALA A 145 -3.84 4.41 14.99
N GLN A 146 -4.65 5.48 15.14
CA GLN A 146 -5.69 5.56 16.16
C GLN A 146 -6.82 4.53 15.93
N VAL A 147 -7.18 4.28 14.67
CA VAL A 147 -8.23 3.30 14.33
C VAL A 147 -7.77 1.87 14.62
N VAL A 148 -6.53 1.53 14.27
CA VAL A 148 -5.99 0.19 14.56
C VAL A 148 -5.93 -0.07 16.06
N GLN A 149 -5.61 0.95 16.87
CA GLN A 149 -5.57 0.83 18.34
C GLN A 149 -6.91 0.48 18.98
N ILE A 150 -8.04 0.84 18.35
CA ILE A 150 -9.39 0.54 18.86
C ILE A 150 -9.98 -0.76 18.30
N LEU A 151 -9.25 -1.46 17.41
CA LEU A 151 -9.64 -2.75 16.85
C LEU A 151 -8.77 -3.88 17.44
N PRO A 152 -9.11 -4.41 18.62
CA PRO A 152 -8.23 -5.29 19.40
C PRO A 152 -7.94 -6.65 18.75
N SER A 153 -8.78 -7.07 17.80
CA SER A 153 -8.64 -8.34 17.08
C SER A 153 -8.04 -8.17 15.68
N CYS A 154 -7.69 -6.95 15.28
CA CYS A 154 -7.19 -6.67 13.94
C CYS A 154 -5.82 -7.29 13.73
N LYS A 155 -5.75 -8.26 12.82
CA LYS A 155 -4.55 -9.02 12.43
C LYS A 155 -3.90 -8.46 11.18
N ALA A 156 -4.70 -7.92 10.25
CA ALA A 156 -4.22 -7.42 8.98
C ALA A 156 -4.73 -6.00 8.73
N VAL A 157 -3.82 -5.11 8.32
CA VAL A 157 -4.14 -3.74 7.90
C VAL A 157 -3.67 -3.55 6.46
N LYS A 158 -4.59 -3.25 5.55
CA LYS A 158 -4.27 -3.04 4.12
C LYS A 158 -4.28 -1.54 3.79
N LEU A 159 -3.12 -1.02 3.40
CA LEU A 159 -2.84 0.40 3.15
C LEU A 159 -2.34 0.70 1.73
N ARG A 160 -2.22 -0.31 0.87
CA ARG A 160 -1.81 -0.17 -0.54
C ARG A 160 -2.70 0.79 -1.35
N ARG A 161 -2.17 1.31 -2.46
CA ARG A 161 -2.88 2.22 -3.38
C ARG A 161 -3.35 3.50 -2.68
N ASN A 162 -2.56 4.01 -1.76
CA ASN A 162 -2.69 5.34 -1.21
C ASN A 162 -1.57 6.24 -1.75
N ARG A 163 -1.35 7.38 -1.11
CA ARG A 163 -0.30 8.34 -1.46
C ARG A 163 0.69 8.53 -0.32
N PHE A 164 1.00 7.46 0.39
CA PHE A 164 2.00 7.53 1.44
C PHE A 164 3.40 7.54 0.83
N GLY A 165 4.27 8.33 1.45
CA GLY A 165 5.66 8.47 1.01
C GLY A 165 5.86 9.41 -0.17
N TYR A 166 4.85 10.22 -0.50
CA TYR A 166 4.97 11.21 -1.57
C TYR A 166 5.83 12.38 -1.10
N GLY A 167 6.86 12.72 -1.87
CA GLY A 167 7.81 13.78 -1.55
C GLY A 167 9.09 13.25 -0.92
N MET A 168 9.63 14.00 0.04
CA MET A 168 10.86 13.65 0.73
C MET A 168 10.60 12.64 1.85
N PRO A 169 11.59 11.80 2.21
CA PRO A 169 11.51 10.94 3.38
C PRO A 169 11.04 11.70 4.63
N ASP A 170 9.95 11.22 5.22
CA ASP A 170 9.24 11.83 6.35
C ASP A 170 9.27 10.87 7.55
N ALA A 171 10.05 11.22 8.56
CA ALA A 171 10.16 10.41 9.78
C ALA A 171 8.83 10.34 10.56
N SER A 172 7.97 11.35 10.43
CA SER A 172 6.67 11.40 11.13
C SER A 172 5.73 10.34 10.57
N LEU A 173 5.70 10.17 9.25
CA LEU A 173 4.96 9.10 8.59
C LEU A 173 5.38 7.72 9.13
N LEU A 174 6.69 7.44 9.16
CA LEU A 174 7.15 6.13 9.64
C LEU A 174 6.93 5.93 11.14
N ALA A 175 6.99 6.99 11.95
CA ALA A 175 6.66 6.91 13.37
C ALA A 175 5.19 6.50 13.58
N GLU A 176 4.26 7.04 12.79
CA GLU A 176 2.84 6.63 12.86
C GLU A 176 2.61 5.21 12.30
N LEU A 177 3.26 4.86 11.19
CA LEU A 177 3.23 3.48 10.66
C LEU A 177 3.75 2.49 11.70
N ARG A 178 4.84 2.81 12.40
CA ARG A 178 5.41 1.96 13.43
C ARG A 178 4.41 1.66 14.54
N LYS A 179 3.59 2.64 14.95
CA LYS A 179 2.53 2.42 15.96
C LYS A 179 1.51 1.37 15.52
N ILE A 180 1.26 1.23 14.22
CA ILE A 180 0.39 0.18 13.64
C ILE A 180 1.11 -1.17 13.70
N VAL A 181 2.36 -1.22 13.23
CA VAL A 181 3.17 -2.46 13.18
C VAL A 181 3.45 -3.02 14.58
N GLU A 182 3.67 -2.16 15.56
CA GLU A 182 3.92 -2.53 16.96
C GLU A 182 2.67 -3.01 17.70
N GLN A 183 1.46 -2.84 17.15
CA GLN A 183 0.27 -3.41 17.77
C GLN A 183 0.39 -4.93 17.86
N LYS A 184 0.08 -5.45 19.07
CA LYS A 184 0.23 -6.89 19.37
C LYS A 184 -0.69 -7.77 18.53
N SER A 185 -1.90 -7.29 18.25
CA SER A 185 -2.87 -8.02 17.43
C SER A 185 -2.47 -8.09 15.96
N VAL A 186 -1.74 -7.08 15.47
CA VAL A 186 -1.37 -6.94 14.06
C VAL A 186 -0.23 -7.90 13.73
N LEU A 187 -0.51 -8.76 12.75
CA LEU A 187 0.41 -9.71 12.15
C LEU A 187 0.92 -9.23 10.80
N PHE A 188 0.10 -8.46 10.07
CA PHE A 188 0.42 -8.00 8.72
C PHE A 188 0.00 -6.55 8.50
N VAL A 189 0.90 -5.76 7.91
CA VAL A 189 0.62 -4.41 7.40
C VAL A 189 1.02 -4.39 5.93
N ASP A 190 0.03 -4.38 5.05
CA ASP A 190 0.21 -4.36 3.61
C ASP A 190 0.31 -2.91 3.12
N VAL A 191 1.53 -2.52 2.76
CA VAL A 191 1.92 -1.22 2.22
C VAL A 191 2.46 -1.37 0.80
N ALA A 192 2.14 -2.48 0.13
CA ALA A 192 2.66 -2.77 -1.19
C ALA A 192 2.30 -1.65 -2.19
N GLY A 193 3.32 -1.14 -2.87
CA GLY A 193 3.17 -0.07 -3.87
C GLY A 193 3.13 1.35 -3.30
N GLU A 194 3.28 1.54 -1.99
CA GLU A 194 3.47 2.88 -1.41
C GLU A 194 4.89 3.41 -1.67
N MET A 195 5.05 4.72 -1.85
CA MET A 195 6.34 5.30 -2.24
C MET A 195 7.41 5.21 -1.15
N PHE A 196 7.00 5.12 0.12
CA PHE A 196 7.93 5.00 1.25
C PHE A 196 8.63 3.64 1.33
N THR A 197 8.29 2.69 0.45
CA THR A 197 8.99 1.40 0.34
C THR A 197 10.20 1.47 -0.59
N GLY A 198 10.55 2.66 -1.10
CA GLY A 198 11.74 2.90 -1.92
C GLY A 198 13.04 2.92 -1.11
N SER A 199 14.16 2.58 -1.75
CA SER A 199 15.49 2.51 -1.10
C SER A 199 15.97 3.85 -0.52
N ASP A 200 15.44 4.98 -1.02
CA ASP A 200 15.66 6.32 -0.47
C ASP A 200 15.09 6.51 0.95
N TRP A 201 14.15 5.67 1.36
CA TRP A 201 13.58 5.65 2.72
C TRP A 201 14.34 4.74 3.68
N ALA A 202 15.27 3.91 3.20
CA ALA A 202 15.93 2.85 3.98
C ALA A 202 16.55 3.35 5.30
N ARG A 203 17.10 4.57 5.32
CA ARG A 203 17.68 5.17 6.54
C ARG A 203 16.65 5.35 7.66
N LEU A 204 15.39 5.63 7.32
CA LEU A 204 14.33 5.81 8.30
C LEU A 204 13.83 4.48 8.90
N PHE A 205 14.18 3.35 8.30
CA PHE A 205 13.94 2.01 8.84
C PHE A 205 15.15 1.44 9.61
N SER A 206 16.23 2.21 9.77
CA SER A 206 17.50 1.69 10.33
C SER A 206 17.41 1.17 11.76
N ASP A 207 16.42 1.61 12.52
CA ASP A 207 16.17 1.19 13.90
C ASP A 207 14.99 0.20 14.03
N TRP A 208 14.48 -0.30 12.90
CA TRP A 208 13.44 -1.33 12.91
C TRP A 208 14.06 -2.69 13.27
N THR A 209 13.43 -3.37 14.22
CA THR A 209 13.85 -4.72 14.63
C THR A 209 13.32 -5.76 13.64
N LYS A 210 13.90 -6.97 13.70
CA LYS A 210 13.45 -8.12 12.92
C LYS A 210 11.94 -8.36 13.05
N ASP A 211 11.41 -8.30 14.27
CA ASP A 211 9.99 -8.55 14.56
C ASP A 211 9.04 -7.56 13.86
N LEU A 212 9.50 -6.33 13.57
CA LEU A 212 8.71 -5.36 12.81
C LEU A 212 8.71 -5.69 11.31
N TRP A 213 9.85 -6.10 10.77
CA TRP A 213 9.97 -6.57 9.39
C TRP A 213 9.17 -7.84 9.12
N GLU A 214 9.01 -8.70 10.12
CA GLU A 214 8.18 -9.90 10.05
C GLU A 214 6.67 -9.61 9.94
N LYS A 215 6.26 -8.34 9.96
CA LYS A 215 4.87 -7.92 9.81
C LYS A 215 4.62 -7.05 8.59
N LEU A 216 5.66 -6.47 7.97
CA LEU A 216 5.50 -5.55 6.87
C LEU A 216 5.41 -6.32 5.54
N VAL A 217 4.39 -6.03 4.75
CA VAL A 217 4.20 -6.56 3.40
C VAL A 217 4.30 -5.39 2.44
N PHE A 218 5.39 -5.30 1.68
CA PHE A 218 5.69 -4.20 0.76
C PHE A 218 5.95 -4.66 -0.68
N LEU A 219 5.93 -5.97 -0.94
CA LEU A 219 6.11 -6.60 -2.25
C LEU A 219 4.92 -7.53 -2.59
N PRO A 220 4.14 -7.27 -3.65
CA PRO A 220 3.13 -8.19 -4.19
C PRO A 220 3.65 -9.58 -4.54
N LEU A 221 2.78 -10.61 -4.42
CA LEU A 221 3.08 -12.01 -4.79
C LEU A 221 3.65 -12.16 -6.20
N VAL A 222 3.11 -11.40 -7.16
CA VAL A 222 3.55 -11.42 -8.56
C VAL A 222 5.00 -10.97 -8.73
N TRP A 223 5.53 -10.22 -7.77
CA TRP A 223 6.92 -9.75 -7.80
C TRP A 223 7.84 -10.77 -7.11
N LEU A 224 7.36 -11.59 -6.16
CA LEU A 224 8.21 -12.46 -5.33
C LEU A 224 8.95 -13.57 -6.09
N ARG A 225 8.38 -14.14 -7.17
CA ARG A 225 8.93 -15.36 -7.81
C ARG A 225 10.35 -15.15 -8.37
N ASP A 226 10.60 -13.98 -8.94
CA ASP A 226 11.88 -13.62 -9.56
C ASP A 226 12.48 -12.37 -8.89
N HIS A 227 12.00 -12.00 -7.70
CA HIS A 227 12.51 -10.85 -6.97
C HIS A 227 13.94 -11.11 -6.50
N ASN A 228 14.87 -10.21 -6.87
CA ASN A 228 16.20 -10.20 -6.30
C ASN A 228 16.20 -9.46 -4.95
N TRP A 229 15.95 -10.21 -3.88
CA TRP A 229 16.00 -9.75 -2.49
C TRP A 229 17.37 -9.18 -2.06
N SER A 230 18.45 -9.47 -2.81
CA SER A 230 19.81 -9.05 -2.48
C SER A 230 20.28 -7.74 -3.14
N ASN A 231 19.44 -7.10 -3.96
CA ASN A 231 19.67 -5.74 -4.48
C ASN A 231 19.39 -4.69 -3.37
N PRO A 232 19.60 -3.35 -3.50
CA PRO A 232 19.42 -2.43 -2.39
C PRO A 232 17.94 -2.35 -1.99
N ASP A 233 17.55 -3.28 -1.15
CA ASP A 233 16.24 -3.41 -0.55
C ASP A 233 16.25 -2.65 0.78
N ILE A 234 15.10 -2.05 1.10
CA ILE A 234 14.88 -1.29 2.33
C ILE A 234 15.11 -2.13 3.59
N CYS A 235 15.01 -3.46 3.48
CA CYS A 235 15.14 -4.36 4.62
C CYS A 235 16.58 -4.70 5.00
N GLY A 236 17.58 -4.41 4.17
CA GLY A 236 19.01 -4.65 4.48
C GLY A 236 19.27 -6.05 5.06
N SER A 237 19.80 -6.14 6.28
CA SER A 237 20.08 -7.41 6.97
C SER A 237 18.83 -8.23 7.35
N PHE A 238 17.63 -7.69 7.19
CA PHE A 238 16.37 -8.35 7.51
C PHE A 238 15.69 -9.00 6.29
N GLU A 239 16.41 -9.12 5.17
CA GLU A 239 15.95 -9.77 3.92
C GLU A 239 15.15 -11.06 4.15
N THR A 240 15.70 -12.01 4.91
CA THR A 240 15.05 -13.30 5.16
C THR A 240 13.73 -13.12 5.92
N ALA A 241 13.71 -12.24 6.93
CA ALA A 241 12.52 -11.98 7.73
C ALA A 241 11.40 -11.35 6.89
N SER A 242 11.77 -10.39 6.04
CA SER A 242 10.86 -9.79 5.06
C SER A 242 10.33 -10.83 4.09
N ARG A 243 11.19 -11.65 3.47
CA ARG A 243 10.75 -12.70 2.54
C ARG A 243 9.77 -13.68 3.17
N ASP A 244 10.07 -14.15 4.37
CA ASP A 244 9.20 -15.09 5.11
C ASP A 244 7.86 -14.43 5.49
N CYS A 245 7.83 -13.12 5.76
CA CYS A 245 6.58 -12.36 5.93
C CYS A 245 5.71 -12.42 4.68
N HIS A 246 6.28 -12.09 3.52
CA HIS A 246 5.55 -12.07 2.25
C HIS A 246 5.05 -13.47 1.87
N GLU A 247 5.89 -14.50 1.99
CA GLU A 247 5.48 -15.88 1.72
C GLU A 247 4.35 -16.35 2.64
N ARG A 248 4.37 -15.96 3.93
CA ARG A 248 3.28 -16.24 4.88
C ARG A 248 2.00 -15.51 4.50
N TYR A 249 2.09 -14.22 4.18
CA TYR A 249 0.95 -13.40 3.80
C TYR A 249 0.22 -13.98 2.57
N TYR A 250 0.98 -14.39 1.55
CA TYR A 250 0.45 -14.91 0.29
C TYR A 250 0.32 -16.45 0.23
N ARG A 251 0.45 -17.16 1.35
CA ARG A 251 0.41 -18.64 1.39
C ARG A 251 -0.89 -19.23 0.83
N SER A 252 -2.01 -18.51 0.94
CA SER A 252 -3.30 -18.93 0.36
C SER A 252 -3.28 -18.99 -1.17
N LYS A 253 -2.26 -18.41 -1.83
CA LYS A 253 -2.21 -18.14 -3.28
C LYS A 253 -3.35 -17.24 -3.77
N GLU A 254 -4.11 -16.68 -2.85
CA GLU A 254 -5.06 -15.62 -3.16
C GLU A 254 -4.30 -14.32 -3.30
N HIS A 255 -4.73 -13.53 -4.26
CA HIS A 255 -4.17 -12.22 -4.54
C HIS A 255 -4.51 -11.20 -3.43
N GLU A 256 -5.60 -11.44 -2.70
CA GLU A 256 -6.07 -10.64 -1.58
C GLU A 256 -6.40 -11.56 -0.40
N PRO A 257 -5.38 -11.98 0.38
CA PRO A 257 -5.62 -12.85 1.51
C PRO A 257 -6.53 -12.15 2.53
N ASN A 258 -7.50 -12.91 3.03
CA ASN A 258 -8.42 -12.51 4.09
C ASN A 258 -8.04 -13.25 5.38
N PHE A 259 -7.98 -12.54 6.50
CA PHE A 259 -7.53 -13.04 7.80
C PHE A 259 -8.59 -12.87 8.87
#